data_AF-A0A9P1FTP4-F1
#
_entry.id   AF-A0A9P1FTP4-F1
#
_cell.length_a   1.000
_cell.length_b   1.000
_cell.length_c   1.000
_cell.angle_alpha   90.00
_cell.angle_beta   90.00
_cell.angle_gamma   90.00
#
_symmetry.space_group_name_H-M   'P 1'
#
loop_
_entity.id
_entity.type
_entity.pdbx_description
1 polymer ?
#
loop_
_entity_poly.entity_id
_entity_poly.type
_entity_poly.pdbx_seq_one_letter_code
_entity_poly.pdbx_strand_id
1 'polypeptide(L)'
;MAFPRIEEVEALKKSEPELAQAHIYAQHVGRASELGGGLVEEIAEAVEEAQTLQAAEKAEASAVEKAAQEADKAVEERHAEVAAFLKKHGFRSINEAKRSFLSSSYALHRAVKLGDARMVELLLLDGALKEQKESGLLSSGKTAMQLAKNGKYANPAVLRVLSDMENRSKGA
;
A
#
# COMPACT_ATOMS: atom_id res chain seq x y z
N MET A 1 -99.42 34.75 -9.56
CA MET A 1 -98.60 34.21 -8.46
C MET A 1 -97.36 33.58 -9.08
N ALA A 2 -96.18 34.13 -8.84
CA ALA A 2 -94.90 33.57 -9.29
C ALA A 2 -93.91 33.67 -8.12
N PHE A 3 -93.81 32.60 -7.33
CA PHE A 3 -92.84 32.47 -6.25
C PHE A 3 -91.60 31.76 -6.81
N PRO A 4 -90.38 32.30 -6.60
CA PRO A 4 -89.17 31.66 -7.09
C PRO A 4 -88.90 30.32 -6.40
N ARG A 5 -88.34 29.40 -7.17
CA ARG A 5 -88.04 28.00 -6.86
C ARG A 5 -87.19 27.87 -5.60
N ILE A 6 -87.64 26.98 -4.72
CA ILE A 6 -87.01 26.58 -3.45
C ILE A 6 -85.66 25.87 -3.66
N GLU A 7 -85.27 25.55 -4.89
CA GLU A 7 -84.03 24.81 -5.20
C GLU A 7 -82.73 25.64 -5.05
N GLU A 8 -82.78 26.96 -4.96
CA GLU A 8 -81.57 27.80 -4.90
C GLU A 8 -81.01 28.04 -3.49
N VAL A 9 -81.80 27.76 -2.43
CA VAL A 9 -81.38 28.02 -1.04
C VAL A 9 -80.67 26.82 -0.39
N GLU A 10 -80.73 25.64 -1.02
CA GLU A 10 -80.07 24.42 -0.54
C GLU A 10 -78.61 24.27 -1.01
N ALA A 11 -78.21 25.02 -2.04
CA ALA A 11 -76.85 24.98 -2.56
C ALA A 11 -75.84 25.77 -1.70
N LEU A 12 -76.30 26.71 -0.86
CA LEU A 12 -75.42 27.61 -0.08
C LEU A 12 -75.05 27.07 1.31
N LYS A 13 -75.72 26.04 1.83
CA LYS A 13 -75.39 25.44 3.15
C LYS A 13 -74.51 24.19 3.07
N LYS A 14 -74.33 23.64 1.86
CA LYS A 14 -73.44 22.49 1.64
C LYS A 14 -71.97 22.87 1.43
N SER A 15 -71.68 24.15 1.16
CA SER A 15 -70.31 24.61 0.86
C SER A 15 -69.50 25.05 2.09
N GLU A 16 -70.13 25.30 3.24
CA GLU A 16 -69.45 25.77 4.45
C GLU A 16 -68.59 24.70 5.18
N PRO A 17 -69.02 23.43 5.33
CA PRO A 17 -68.21 22.43 6.05
C PRO A 17 -67.04 21.89 5.21
N GLU A 18 -67.13 21.90 3.88
CA GLU A 18 -66.04 21.49 2.99
C GLU A 18 -64.87 22.50 3.02
N LEU A 19 -65.17 23.79 3.05
CA LEU A 19 -64.13 24.84 3.17
C LEU A 19 -63.44 24.80 4.55
N ALA A 20 -64.19 24.48 5.61
CA ALA A 20 -63.62 24.29 6.95
C ALA A 20 -62.72 23.05 7.04
N GLN A 21 -63.13 21.94 6.42
CA GLN A 21 -62.30 20.73 6.32
C GLN A 21 -61.04 20.96 5.48
N ALA A 22 -61.14 21.70 4.36
CA ALA A 22 -60.00 22.06 3.53
C ALA A 22 -59.00 22.97 4.28
N HIS A 23 -59.49 23.90 5.11
CA HIS A 23 -58.62 24.78 5.90
C HIS A 23 -57.84 24.02 6.98
N ILE A 24 -58.49 23.10 7.70
CA ILE A 24 -57.83 22.22 8.68
C ILE A 24 -56.79 21.33 7.99
N TYR A 25 -57.12 20.79 6.82
CA TYR A 25 -56.20 19.97 6.03
C TYR A 25 -54.99 20.78 5.56
N ALA A 26 -55.18 21.98 5.02
CA ALA A 26 -54.09 22.87 4.63
C ALA A 26 -53.21 23.30 5.82
N GLN A 27 -53.81 23.57 6.98
CA GLN A 27 -53.10 23.94 8.20
C GLN A 27 -52.26 22.78 8.77
N HIS A 28 -52.71 21.54 8.63
CA HIS A 28 -51.95 20.35 9.01
C HIS A 28 -50.86 19.98 8.00
N VAL A 29 -51.10 20.14 6.70
CA VAL A 29 -50.10 19.89 5.65
C VAL A 29 -48.96 20.92 5.70
N GLY A 30 -49.26 22.21 5.92
CA GLY A 30 -48.24 23.25 6.09
C GLY A 30 -47.36 23.01 7.32
N ARG A 31 -47.97 22.61 8.45
CA ARG A 31 -47.24 22.29 9.68
C ARG A 31 -46.38 21.02 9.55
N ALA A 32 -46.81 20.05 8.73
CA ALA A 32 -45.99 18.87 8.41
C ALA A 32 -44.82 19.20 7.48
N SER A 33 -44.97 20.16 6.54
CA SER A 33 -43.87 20.59 5.67
C SER A 33 -42.80 21.41 6.41
N GLU A 34 -43.17 22.20 7.41
CA GLU A 34 -42.21 22.98 8.22
C GLU A 34 -41.42 22.09 9.18
N LEU A 35 -42.05 21.07 9.77
CA LEU A 35 -41.35 20.07 10.60
C LEU A 35 -40.46 19.14 9.75
N GLY A 36 -40.87 18.85 8.50
CA GLY A 36 -40.06 18.08 7.56
C GLY A 36 -38.83 18.84 7.08
N GLY A 37 -38.97 20.13 6.75
CA GLY A 37 -37.89 20.97 6.21
C GLY A 37 -36.68 21.12 7.13
N GLY A 38 -36.90 21.36 8.42
CA GLY A 38 -35.81 21.47 9.40
C GLY A 38 -35.07 20.15 9.67
N LEU A 39 -35.79 19.03 9.60
CA LEU A 39 -35.17 17.69 9.68
C LEU A 39 -34.34 17.37 8.44
N VAL A 40 -34.71 17.87 7.26
CA VAL A 40 -33.93 17.61 6.03
C VAL A 40 -32.60 18.37 6.06
N GLU A 41 -32.57 19.58 6.61
CA GLU A 41 -31.36 20.42 6.69
C GLU A 41 -30.37 19.87 7.73
N GLU A 42 -30.85 19.48 8.92
CA GLU A 42 -30.02 18.85 9.96
C GLU A 42 -29.45 17.48 9.51
N ILE A 43 -30.23 16.70 8.76
CA ILE A 43 -29.76 15.43 8.19
C ILE A 43 -28.74 15.68 7.06
N ALA A 44 -28.87 16.75 6.27
CA ALA A 44 -27.92 17.07 5.22
C ALA A 44 -26.55 17.49 5.77
N GLU A 45 -26.52 18.33 6.82
CA GLU A 45 -25.27 18.71 7.50
C GLU A 45 -24.59 17.51 8.17
N ALA A 46 -25.35 16.67 8.88
CA ALA A 46 -24.82 15.47 9.50
C ALA A 46 -24.26 14.45 8.48
N VAL A 47 -24.85 14.39 7.28
CA VAL A 47 -24.37 13.53 6.19
C VAL A 47 -23.09 14.10 5.58
N GLU A 48 -22.95 15.40 5.39
CA GLU A 48 -21.69 16.00 4.91
C GLU A 48 -20.54 15.85 5.92
N GLU A 49 -20.78 16.07 7.22
CA GLU A 49 -19.78 15.79 8.26
C GLU A 49 -19.38 14.31 8.30
N ALA A 50 -20.36 13.40 8.24
CA ALA A 50 -20.06 11.97 8.19
C ALA A 50 -19.28 11.57 6.92
N GLN A 51 -19.58 12.20 5.78
CA GLN A 51 -18.88 11.96 4.52
C GLN A 51 -17.44 12.49 4.55
N THR A 52 -17.20 13.67 5.12
CA THR A 52 -15.85 14.22 5.24
C THR A 52 -14.98 13.40 6.20
N LEU A 53 -15.54 12.96 7.33
CA LEU A 53 -14.86 12.06 8.27
C LEU A 53 -14.56 10.69 7.63
N GLN A 54 -15.52 10.09 6.93
CA GLN A 54 -15.29 8.83 6.21
C GLN A 54 -14.30 8.97 5.05
N ALA A 55 -14.28 10.11 4.36
CA ALA A 55 -13.32 10.37 3.29
C ALA A 55 -11.89 10.52 3.86
N ALA A 56 -11.73 11.18 5.01
CA ALA A 56 -10.46 11.28 5.72
C ALA A 56 -9.97 9.90 6.18
N GLU A 57 -10.80 9.11 6.86
CA GLU A 57 -10.43 7.75 7.31
C GLU A 57 -10.08 6.83 6.12
N LYS A 58 -10.86 6.88 5.03
CA LYS A 58 -10.54 6.10 3.82
C LYS A 58 -9.26 6.57 3.14
N ALA A 59 -8.98 7.87 3.14
CA ALA A 59 -7.75 8.41 2.58
C ALA A 59 -6.53 7.93 3.41
N GLU A 60 -6.62 7.99 4.73
CA GLU A 60 -5.57 7.51 5.64
C GLU A 60 -5.38 6.00 5.53
N ALA A 61 -6.45 5.21 5.53
CA ALA A 61 -6.38 3.76 5.32
C ALA A 61 -5.77 3.42 3.96
N SER A 62 -6.14 4.14 2.90
CA SER A 62 -5.57 3.93 1.56
C SER A 62 -4.09 4.31 1.47
N ALA A 63 -3.64 5.30 2.24
CA ALA A 63 -2.23 5.71 2.26
C ALA A 63 -1.36 4.68 3.01
N VAL A 64 -1.85 4.16 4.13
CA VAL A 64 -1.18 3.09 4.89
C VAL A 64 -1.12 1.80 4.06
N GLU A 65 -2.20 1.45 3.37
CA GLU A 65 -2.24 0.24 2.53
C GLU A 65 -1.32 0.38 1.30
N LYS A 66 -1.25 1.57 0.69
CA LYS A 66 -0.28 1.85 -0.40
C LYS A 66 1.16 1.75 0.07
N ALA A 67 1.48 2.33 1.23
CA ALA A 67 2.83 2.25 1.78
C ALA A 67 3.24 0.80 2.12
N ALA A 68 2.32 -0.01 2.63
CA ALA A 68 2.55 -1.44 2.87
C ALA A 68 2.77 -2.19 1.55
N GLN A 69 1.90 -1.98 0.54
CA GLN A 69 2.04 -2.62 -0.76
C GLN A 69 3.33 -2.22 -1.49
N GLU A 70 3.80 -0.98 -1.35
CA GLU A 70 5.06 -0.52 -1.94
C GLU A 70 6.27 -1.17 -1.25
N ALA A 71 6.22 -1.33 0.07
CA ALA A 71 7.27 -2.04 0.81
C ALA A 71 7.34 -3.52 0.41
N ASP A 72 6.20 -4.19 0.28
CA ASP A 72 6.13 -5.59 -0.15
C ASP A 72 6.67 -5.78 -1.58
N LYS A 73 6.29 -4.89 -2.51
CA LYS A 73 6.81 -4.91 -3.89
C LYS A 73 8.32 -4.74 -3.94
N ALA A 74 8.88 -3.81 -3.16
CA ALA A 74 10.32 -3.59 -3.13
C ALA A 74 11.09 -4.82 -2.62
N VAL A 75 10.51 -5.58 -1.68
CA VAL A 75 11.08 -6.84 -1.19
C VAL A 75 11.01 -7.93 -2.26
N GLU A 76 9.87 -8.07 -2.95
CA GLU A 76 9.71 -9.04 -4.04
C GLU A 76 10.65 -8.75 -5.21
N GLU A 77 10.80 -7.48 -5.60
CA GLU A 77 11.73 -7.07 -6.67
C GLU A 77 13.19 -7.40 -6.30
N ARG A 78 13.58 -7.15 -5.04
CA ARG A 78 14.91 -7.53 -4.54
C ARG A 78 15.14 -9.03 -4.66
N HIS A 79 14.20 -9.84 -4.18
CA HIS A 79 14.34 -11.30 -4.25
C HIS A 79 14.34 -11.81 -5.69
N ALA A 80 13.57 -11.19 -6.59
CA ALA A 80 13.57 -11.50 -8.00
C ALA A 80 14.93 -11.17 -8.67
N GLU A 81 15.54 -10.02 -8.35
CA GLU A 81 16.89 -9.65 -8.83
C GLU A 81 17.93 -10.68 -8.39
N VAL A 82 17.91 -11.08 -7.10
CA VAL A 82 18.82 -12.10 -6.55
C VAL A 82 18.58 -13.46 -7.21
N ALA A 83 17.33 -13.89 -7.34
CA ALA A 83 16.99 -15.16 -7.99
C ALA A 83 17.42 -15.22 -9.46
N ALA A 84 17.22 -14.12 -10.20
CA ALA A 84 17.68 -13.99 -11.58
C ALA A 84 19.21 -14.09 -11.68
N PHE A 85 19.94 -13.45 -10.76
CA PHE A 85 21.39 -13.54 -10.67
C PHE A 85 21.87 -14.96 -10.39
N LEU A 86 21.28 -15.64 -9.39
CA LEU A 86 21.62 -17.02 -9.05
C LEU A 86 21.39 -17.96 -10.24
N LYS A 87 20.25 -17.86 -10.91
CA LYS A 87 19.92 -18.66 -12.09
C LYS A 87 20.89 -18.40 -13.24
N LYS A 88 21.21 -17.13 -13.54
CA LYS A 88 22.14 -16.73 -14.59
C LYS A 88 23.54 -17.31 -14.38
N HIS A 89 23.99 -17.42 -13.14
CA HIS A 89 25.32 -17.94 -12.81
C HIS A 89 25.35 -19.43 -12.41
N GLY A 90 24.18 -20.07 -12.33
CA GLY A 90 24.01 -21.48 -12.02
C GLY A 90 24.26 -21.82 -10.55
N PHE A 91 23.89 -20.92 -9.64
CA PHE A 91 23.82 -21.17 -8.21
C PHE A 91 22.41 -21.67 -7.85
N ARG A 92 22.33 -22.65 -6.96
CA ARG A 92 21.05 -23.20 -6.47
C ARG A 92 20.46 -22.36 -5.35
N SER A 93 21.31 -21.82 -4.47
CA SER A 93 20.93 -21.01 -3.33
C SER A 93 21.99 -19.93 -3.06
N ILE A 94 21.63 -18.90 -2.27
CA ILE A 94 22.52 -17.77 -1.92
C ILE A 94 23.81 -18.25 -1.24
N ASN A 95 23.68 -19.18 -0.29
CA ASN A 95 24.77 -19.73 0.52
C ASN A 95 25.34 -21.06 0.00
N GLU A 96 24.76 -21.59 -1.08
CA GLU A 96 25.17 -22.89 -1.62
C GLU A 96 26.37 -22.72 -2.55
N ALA A 97 27.43 -23.44 -2.24
CA ALA A 97 28.63 -23.44 -3.06
C ALA A 97 28.34 -24.13 -4.40
N LYS A 98 28.65 -23.45 -5.51
CA LYS A 98 28.83 -24.11 -6.80
C LYS A 98 30.13 -24.91 -6.75
N ARG A 99 30.01 -26.21 -6.53
CA ARG A 99 31.12 -27.15 -6.51
C ARG A 99 31.39 -27.68 -7.91
N SER A 100 32.62 -27.50 -8.36
CA SER A 100 33.24 -28.25 -9.45
C SER A 100 34.27 -29.21 -8.85
N PHE A 101 34.69 -30.24 -9.59
CA PHE A 101 35.59 -31.31 -9.11
C PHE A 101 36.75 -30.87 -8.20
N LEU A 102 37.31 -29.67 -8.39
CA LEU A 102 38.41 -29.13 -7.58
C LEU A 102 38.20 -27.68 -7.10
N SER A 103 36.95 -27.15 -7.09
CA SER A 103 36.70 -25.77 -6.65
C SER A 103 35.28 -25.55 -6.14
N SER A 104 35.12 -24.66 -5.16
CA SER A 104 33.84 -24.20 -4.63
C SER A 104 33.75 -22.68 -4.78
N SER A 105 32.78 -22.19 -5.55
CA SER A 105 32.50 -20.76 -5.72
C SER A 105 31.14 -20.39 -5.14
N TYR A 106 31.02 -19.21 -4.54
CA TYR A 106 29.77 -18.72 -3.96
C TYR A 106 29.24 -17.51 -4.74
N ALA A 107 27.93 -17.28 -4.63
CA ALA A 107 27.26 -16.16 -5.30
C ALA A 107 27.90 -14.82 -4.91
N LEU A 108 28.22 -14.64 -3.62
CA LEU A 108 28.86 -13.43 -3.10
C LEU A 108 30.23 -13.17 -3.74
N HIS A 109 31.11 -14.18 -3.82
CA HIS A 109 32.42 -14.04 -4.48
C HIS A 109 32.28 -13.74 -5.97
N ARG A 110 31.24 -14.28 -6.63
CA ARG A 110 30.99 -14.00 -8.04
C ARG A 110 30.55 -12.55 -8.25
N ALA A 111 29.67 -12.01 -7.41
CA ALA A 111 29.25 -10.61 -7.47
C ALA A 111 30.44 -9.65 -7.27
N VAL A 112 31.33 -9.96 -6.31
CA VAL A 112 32.59 -9.21 -6.11
C VAL A 112 33.49 -9.25 -7.35
N LYS A 113 33.66 -10.43 -7.97
CA LYS A 113 34.47 -10.57 -9.19
C LYS A 113 33.90 -9.80 -10.39
N LEU A 114 32.59 -9.59 -10.40
CA LEU A 114 31.91 -8.77 -11.41
C LEU A 114 31.96 -7.27 -11.07
N GLY A 115 32.31 -6.90 -9.83
CA GLY A 115 32.34 -5.52 -9.37
C GLY A 115 30.96 -4.91 -9.12
N ASP A 116 29.92 -5.73 -9.00
CA ASP A 116 28.54 -5.28 -8.81
C ASP A 116 28.25 -5.03 -7.32
N ALA A 117 28.43 -3.78 -6.90
CA ALA A 117 28.21 -3.38 -5.51
C ALA A 117 26.75 -3.52 -5.06
N ARG A 118 25.79 -3.28 -5.97
CA ARG A 118 24.36 -3.41 -5.68
C ARG A 118 24.02 -4.87 -5.42
N MET A 119 24.43 -5.79 -6.30
CA MET A 119 24.16 -7.22 -6.09
C MET A 119 24.85 -7.77 -4.82
N VAL A 120 26.05 -7.27 -4.48
CA VAL A 120 26.70 -7.62 -3.20
C VAL A 120 25.86 -7.15 -2.01
N GLU A 121 25.31 -5.94 -2.05
CA GLU A 121 24.41 -5.44 -1.02
C GLU A 121 23.16 -6.31 -0.88
N LEU A 122 22.48 -6.60 -2.00
CA LEU A 122 21.25 -7.41 -2.00
C LEU A 122 21.52 -8.83 -1.46
N LEU A 123 22.62 -9.46 -1.87
CA LEU A 123 23.01 -10.78 -1.37
C LEU A 123 23.26 -10.76 0.15
N LEU A 124 23.89 -9.70 0.68
CA LEU A 124 24.14 -9.57 2.12
C LEU A 124 22.84 -9.34 2.91
N LEU A 125 21.91 -8.55 2.37
CA LEU A 125 20.58 -8.33 2.95
C LEU A 125 19.76 -9.62 3.00
N ASP A 126 19.85 -10.45 1.96
CA ASP A 126 19.20 -11.77 1.90
C ASP A 126 19.96 -12.87 2.69
N GLY A 127 20.98 -12.50 3.48
CA GLY A 127 21.66 -13.42 4.42
C GLY A 127 22.81 -14.22 3.83
N ALA A 128 23.51 -13.69 2.82
CA ALA A 128 24.74 -14.30 2.33
C ALA A 128 25.86 -14.29 3.39
N LEU A 129 26.53 -15.42 3.57
CA LEU A 129 27.60 -15.59 4.53
C LEU A 129 28.91 -14.94 4.04
N LYS A 130 29.23 -13.76 4.57
CA LYS A 130 30.48 -13.02 4.29
C LYS A 130 31.77 -13.75 4.68
N GLU A 131 31.68 -14.69 5.61
CA GLU A 131 32.80 -15.47 6.13
C GLU A 131 33.18 -16.66 5.24
N GLN A 132 32.35 -16.99 4.25
CA GLN A 132 32.63 -18.09 3.35
C GLN A 132 33.92 -17.83 2.55
N LYS A 133 34.74 -18.87 2.47
CA LYS A 133 36.00 -18.86 1.72
C LYS A 133 35.82 -19.64 0.43
N GLU A 134 36.14 -19.02 -0.69
CA GLU A 134 36.20 -19.72 -1.97
C GLU A 134 37.41 -20.66 -1.96
N SER A 135 37.23 -21.94 -2.26
CA SER A 135 38.33 -22.90 -2.36
C SER A 135 38.52 -23.33 -3.81
N GLY A 136 39.76 -23.47 -4.26
CA GLY A 136 40.05 -24.14 -5.52
C GLY A 136 41.53 -24.10 -5.86
N LEU A 137 41.94 -24.88 -6.87
CA LEU A 137 43.33 -24.95 -7.35
C LEU A 137 43.95 -23.57 -7.66
N LEU A 138 43.12 -22.61 -8.10
CA LEU A 138 43.53 -21.26 -8.48
C LEU A 138 43.09 -20.17 -7.49
N SER A 139 42.33 -20.53 -6.44
CA SER A 139 41.77 -19.57 -5.48
C SER A 139 42.26 -19.87 -4.08
N SER A 140 42.97 -18.90 -3.49
CA SER A 140 43.75 -19.06 -2.25
C SER A 140 42.91 -19.15 -0.96
N GLY A 141 41.66 -19.61 -0.98
CA GLY A 141 40.84 -19.65 0.24
C GLY A 141 40.39 -18.27 0.71
N LYS A 142 40.14 -17.33 -0.21
CA LYS A 142 39.87 -15.92 0.11
C LYS A 142 38.39 -15.67 0.45
N THR A 143 38.13 -14.76 1.37
CA THR A 143 36.79 -14.22 1.62
C THR A 143 36.41 -13.18 0.56
N ALA A 144 35.11 -12.90 0.44
CA ALA A 144 34.59 -11.87 -0.47
C ALA A 144 35.26 -10.50 -0.24
N MET A 145 35.48 -10.14 1.03
CA MET A 145 36.15 -8.89 1.42
C MET A 145 37.64 -8.88 1.02
N GLN A 146 38.36 -9.98 1.21
CA GLN A 146 39.76 -10.08 0.78
C GLN A 146 39.91 -9.99 -0.73
N LEU A 147 38.95 -10.55 -1.49
CA LEU A 147 38.91 -10.41 -2.94
C LEU A 147 38.66 -8.97 -3.38
N ALA A 148 37.75 -8.27 -2.70
CA ALA A 148 37.45 -6.87 -2.97
C ALA A 148 38.59 -5.92 -2.56
N LYS A 149 39.43 -6.31 -1.59
CA LYS A 149 40.53 -5.47 -1.07
C LYS A 149 41.79 -5.55 -1.91
N ASN A 150 42.18 -6.77 -2.29
CA ASN A 150 43.50 -7.03 -2.86
C ASN A 150 43.40 -7.83 -4.17
N GLY A 151 43.95 -7.27 -5.25
CA GLY A 151 44.19 -7.98 -6.51
C GLY A 151 43.38 -7.46 -7.70
N LYS A 152 43.12 -8.35 -8.67
CA LYS A 152 42.46 -8.03 -9.96
C LYS A 152 41.01 -7.56 -9.82
N TYR A 153 40.34 -7.90 -8.72
CA TYR A 153 38.92 -7.63 -8.50
C TYR A 153 38.69 -6.53 -7.45
N ALA A 154 39.72 -5.72 -7.19
CA ALA A 154 39.62 -4.63 -6.24
C ALA A 154 38.62 -3.58 -6.73
N ASN A 155 37.56 -3.35 -5.96
CA ASN A 155 36.54 -2.38 -6.29
C ASN A 155 36.16 -1.58 -5.04
N PRO A 156 36.37 -0.24 -5.03
CA PRO A 156 36.13 0.59 -3.85
C PRO A 156 34.64 0.65 -3.47
N ALA A 157 33.72 0.57 -4.43
CA ALA A 157 32.29 0.58 -4.15
C ALA A 157 31.86 -0.72 -3.43
N VAL A 158 32.32 -1.86 -3.92
CA VAL A 158 32.07 -3.17 -3.28
C VAL A 158 32.71 -3.23 -1.89
N LEU A 159 33.93 -2.71 -1.74
CA LEU A 159 34.62 -2.62 -0.45
C LEU A 159 33.85 -1.77 0.55
N ARG A 160 33.31 -0.64 0.11
CA ARG A 160 32.50 0.25 0.95
C ARG A 160 31.27 -0.48 1.46
N VAL A 161 30.50 -1.12 0.59
CA VAL A 161 29.31 -1.90 0.97
C VAL A 161 29.67 -3.00 1.98
N LEU A 162 30.73 -3.77 1.72
CA LEU A 162 31.17 -4.83 2.63
C LEU A 162 31.64 -4.29 3.98
N SER A 163 32.34 -3.16 4.00
CA SER A 163 32.79 -2.49 5.23
C SER A 163 31.61 -1.92 6.02
N ASP A 164 30.67 -1.27 5.34
CA ASP A 164 29.48 -0.66 5.96
C ASP A 164 28.58 -1.74 6.59
N MET A 165 28.42 -2.88 5.92
CA MET A 165 27.69 -4.04 6.47
C MET A 165 28.44 -4.74 7.60
N GLU A 166 29.78 -4.76 7.57
CA GLU A 166 30.57 -5.29 8.69
C GLU A 166 30.44 -4.42 9.94
N ASN A 167 30.49 -3.10 9.79
CA ASN A 167 30.34 -2.15 10.89
C ASN A 167 28.93 -2.22 11.51
N ARG A 168 27.88 -2.34 10.69
CA ARG A 168 26.51 -2.56 11.17
C ARG A 168 26.37 -3.83 12.02
N SER A 169 27.13 -4.87 11.69
CA SER A 169 27.12 -6.15 12.41
C SER A 169 27.93 -6.15 13.72
N LYS A 170 28.87 -5.21 13.91
CA LYS A 170 29.70 -5.09 15.12
C LYS A 170 29.18 -4.04 16.12
N GLY A 171 28.26 -3.18 15.67
CA GLY A 171 27.64 -2.13 16.48
C GLY A 171 26.28 -2.49 17.08
N ALA A 172 25.87 -3.76 17.00
CA ALA A 172 24.64 -4.29 17.60
C ALA A 172 24.97 -5.18 18.81
#